data_AF-A0A9C9ESD0-F1
#
_entry.id   AF-A0A9C9ESD0-F1
#
_cell.length_a   1.000
_cell.length_b   1.000
_cell.length_c   1.000
_cell.angle_alpha   90.00
_cell.angle_beta   90.00
_cell.angle_gamma   90.00
#
_symmetry.space_group_name_H-M   'P 1'
#
loop_
_entity.id
_entity.type
_entity.pdbx_description
1 polymer ?
#
loop_
_entity_poly.entity_id
_entity_poly.type
_entity_poly.pdbx_seq_one_letter_code
_entity_poly.pdbx_strand_id
1 'polypeptide(L)'
;YYERYYPFDESRTIAIEHLVTFPLDDAGNYWIRGVIDRLSVAKDGTYEIHDYKTSGRLPTQEQVDKDRQLALYHIAIKRMWPDVEQIELVWHYLVFGKEMRSRRTADDLARLKQEVLDLIKKIESDTEFRPKESALCDWCAYPEYCPAKKHITMTSQLPVNEYLKEPGVVLVNRYAELHRQKKEIEDEMEKVRDALINYARKNDVEVIKGSDHRVLVRFYRNLAFPTKDHPNRRALEDLVRSLGLWERVSVLSPVSLAKLIEKGELDEEAVARLSGMAIEEERPWVKLSRLRPGEEDF
;
A
#
# COMPACT_ATOMS: atom_id res chain seq x y z
N TYR A 1 6.66 -40.17 -2.92
CA TYR A 1 7.32 -40.27 -1.60
C TYR A 1 7.79 -41.68 -1.35
N TYR A 2 6.89 -42.66 -1.20
CA TYR A 2 7.25 -44.07 -0.95
C TYR A 2 8.39 -44.58 -1.84
N GLU A 3 8.27 -44.43 -3.16
CA GLU A 3 9.31 -44.86 -4.12
C GLU A 3 10.69 -44.25 -3.88
N ARG A 4 10.76 -43.04 -3.33
CA ARG A 4 12.02 -42.33 -3.08
C ARG A 4 12.67 -42.75 -1.77
N TYR A 5 11.88 -43.00 -0.74
CA TYR A 5 12.40 -43.21 0.62
C TYR A 5 12.36 -44.66 1.08
N TYR A 6 11.66 -45.57 0.39
CA TYR A 6 11.69 -47.00 0.74
C TYR A 6 13.14 -47.53 0.65
N PRO A 7 13.65 -48.29 1.64
CA PRO A 7 12.94 -48.94 2.75
C PRO A 7 12.85 -48.12 4.06
N PHE A 8 13.06 -46.80 3.99
CA PHE A 8 13.03 -45.83 5.09
C PHE A 8 14.18 -45.99 6.08
N ASP A 9 15.39 -46.20 5.57
CA ASP A 9 16.60 -46.46 6.34
C ASP A 9 17.52 -45.23 6.47
N GLU A 10 17.08 -44.07 5.99
CA GLU A 10 17.82 -42.80 6.07
C GLU A 10 17.92 -42.28 7.52
N SER A 11 16.83 -42.38 8.29
CA SER A 11 16.79 -41.96 9.69
C SER A 11 15.88 -42.86 10.53
N ARG A 12 16.18 -42.96 11.83
CA ARG A 12 15.38 -43.72 12.78
C ARG A 12 14.25 -42.84 13.30
N THR A 13 13.00 -43.20 13.00
CA THR A 13 11.83 -42.48 13.53
C THR A 13 11.73 -42.67 15.04
N ILE A 14 11.62 -41.56 15.77
CA ILE A 14 11.39 -41.52 17.22
C ILE A 14 9.89 -41.46 17.49
N ALA A 15 9.18 -40.57 16.81
CA ALA A 15 7.77 -40.33 17.04
C ALA A 15 7.07 -39.85 15.76
N ILE A 16 5.76 -40.09 15.71
CA ILE A 16 4.82 -39.57 14.70
C ILE A 16 3.67 -38.89 15.42
N GLU A 17 3.11 -37.85 14.82
CA GLU A 17 2.00 -37.06 15.40
C GLU A 17 2.27 -36.68 16.86
N HIS A 18 3.50 -36.24 17.12
CA HIS A 18 3.98 -36.04 18.49
C HIS A 18 3.49 -34.72 19.04
N LEU A 19 2.58 -34.79 20.01
CA LEU A 19 2.09 -33.61 20.72
C LEU A 19 3.20 -33.02 21.59
N VAL A 20 3.51 -31.75 21.35
CA VAL A 20 4.46 -30.97 22.15
C VAL A 20 3.79 -29.76 22.77
N THR A 21 4.23 -29.43 23.98
CA THR A 21 3.76 -28.28 24.76
C THR A 21 4.93 -27.69 25.53
N PHE A 22 5.14 -26.38 25.45
CA PHE A 22 6.22 -25.71 26.17
C PHE A 22 5.83 -24.28 26.57
N PRO A 23 6.36 -23.77 27.70
CA PRO A 23 6.21 -22.37 28.06
C PRO A 23 7.07 -21.50 27.15
N LEU A 24 6.48 -20.46 26.57
CA LEU A 24 7.14 -19.54 25.66
C LEU A 24 8.03 -18.54 26.43
N ASP A 25 7.63 -18.17 27.65
CA ASP A 25 8.35 -17.32 28.58
C ASP A 25 8.79 -18.10 29.84
N ASP A 26 9.84 -17.62 30.50
CA ASP A 26 10.37 -18.29 31.70
C ASP A 26 9.41 -18.21 32.90
N ALA A 27 8.51 -17.22 32.90
CA ALA A 27 7.46 -17.08 33.90
C ALA A 27 6.29 -18.06 33.68
N GLY A 28 6.17 -18.68 32.49
CA GLY A 28 5.13 -19.66 32.18
C GLY A 28 3.73 -19.06 31.99
N ASN A 29 3.61 -17.79 31.62
CA ASN A 29 2.33 -17.13 31.36
C ASN A 29 1.75 -17.55 30.01
N TYR A 30 2.62 -17.80 29.03
CA TYR A 30 2.23 -18.14 27.67
C TYR A 30 2.74 -19.51 27.28
N TRP A 31 1.88 -20.33 26.67
CA TRP A 31 2.20 -21.69 26.28
C TRP A 31 1.96 -21.89 24.79
N ILE A 32 2.89 -22.59 24.14
CA ILE A 32 2.74 -23.05 22.77
C ILE A 32 2.41 -24.53 22.80
N ARG A 33 1.40 -24.92 22.01
CA ARG A 33 1.02 -26.31 21.76
C ARG A 33 1.09 -26.58 20.27
N GLY A 34 1.64 -27.73 19.89
CA GLY A 34 1.73 -28.15 18.50
C GLY A 34 1.87 -29.65 18.36
N VAL A 35 1.73 -30.15 17.13
CA VAL A 35 1.87 -31.57 16.79
C VAL A 35 2.92 -31.68 15.71
N ILE A 36 3.96 -32.47 15.95
CA ILE A 36 5.03 -32.72 14.99
C ILE A 36 4.63 -33.94 14.14
N ASP A 37 4.53 -33.79 12.82
CA ASP A 37 4.15 -34.90 11.92
C ASP A 37 5.07 -36.11 12.11
N ARG A 38 6.40 -35.90 12.01
CA ARG A 38 7.41 -36.93 12.29
C ARG A 38 8.69 -36.35 12.86
N LEU A 39 9.19 -37.00 13.90
CA LEU A 39 10.47 -36.73 14.53
C LEU A 39 11.39 -37.94 14.37
N SER A 40 12.60 -37.73 13.87
CA SER A 40 13.58 -38.79 13.64
C SER A 40 14.99 -38.39 14.03
N VAL A 41 15.90 -39.36 14.08
CA VAL A 41 17.34 -39.14 14.24
C VAL A 41 18.07 -39.73 13.04
N ALA A 42 18.84 -38.92 12.34
CA ALA A 42 19.71 -39.33 11.25
C ALA A 42 20.89 -40.17 11.77
N LYS A 43 21.61 -40.85 10.86
CA LYS A 43 22.73 -41.75 11.21
C LYS A 43 23.87 -41.04 11.95
N ASP A 44 24.04 -39.74 11.73
CA ASP A 44 25.04 -38.89 12.39
C ASP A 44 24.59 -38.37 13.77
N GLY A 45 23.38 -38.72 14.22
CA GLY A 45 22.81 -38.24 15.48
C GLY A 45 22.01 -36.95 15.37
N THR A 46 21.93 -36.32 14.19
CA THR A 46 21.12 -35.11 13.98
C THR A 46 19.64 -35.44 14.12
N TYR A 47 18.92 -34.66 14.93
CA TYR A 47 17.46 -34.77 15.02
C TYR A 47 16.81 -34.07 13.82
N GLU A 48 15.82 -34.70 13.22
CA GLU A 48 15.09 -34.17 12.07
C GLU A 48 13.61 -33.98 12.44
N ILE A 49 13.11 -32.76 12.29
CA ILE A 49 11.69 -32.43 12.41
C ILE A 49 11.11 -32.35 11.01
N HIS A 50 10.27 -33.31 10.65
CA HIS A 50 9.66 -33.40 9.34
C HIS A 50 8.23 -32.89 9.35
N ASP A 51 7.84 -32.19 8.28
CA ASP A 51 6.47 -31.77 8.00
C ASP A 51 6.14 -32.00 6.52
N TYR A 52 4.94 -32.54 6.27
CA TYR A 52 4.52 -32.97 4.95
C TYR A 52 3.51 -32.00 4.35
N LYS A 53 3.91 -31.30 3.28
CA LYS A 53 3.08 -30.31 2.60
C LYS A 53 2.53 -30.87 1.27
N THR A 54 1.22 -30.73 1.10
CA THR A 54 0.49 -31.03 -0.14
C THR A 54 0.18 -29.77 -0.97
N SER A 55 0.72 -28.61 -0.58
CA SER A 55 0.46 -27.35 -1.26
C SER A 55 0.88 -27.39 -2.74
N GLY A 56 0.02 -26.85 -3.62
CA GLY A 56 0.31 -26.69 -5.05
C GLY A 56 1.32 -25.60 -5.40
N ARG A 57 1.99 -25.01 -4.40
CA ARG A 57 3.05 -24.02 -4.54
C ARG A 57 4.27 -24.44 -3.73
N LEU A 58 5.45 -24.27 -4.34
CA LEU A 58 6.74 -24.45 -3.69
C LEU A 58 7.27 -23.06 -3.25
N PRO A 59 7.64 -22.85 -1.98
CA PRO A 59 8.24 -21.59 -1.54
C PRO A 59 9.71 -21.49 -1.98
N THR A 60 10.30 -20.30 -1.81
CA THR A 60 11.75 -20.11 -1.95
C THR A 60 12.47 -20.58 -0.69
N GLN A 61 13.77 -20.88 -0.80
CA GLN A 61 14.58 -21.27 0.35
C GLN A 61 14.58 -20.19 1.45
N GLU A 62 14.65 -18.92 1.06
CA GLU A 62 14.57 -17.79 1.99
C GLU A 62 13.25 -17.78 2.80
N GLN A 63 12.13 -18.16 2.19
CA GLN A 63 10.85 -18.26 2.89
C GLN A 63 10.85 -19.40 3.91
N VAL A 64 11.43 -20.55 3.55
CA VAL A 64 11.57 -21.70 4.45
C VAL A 64 12.52 -21.40 5.61
N ASP A 65 13.61 -20.67 5.35
CA ASP A 65 14.58 -20.25 6.37
C ASP A 65 13.98 -19.23 7.37
N LYS A 66 12.92 -18.53 6.97
CA LYS A 66 12.17 -17.60 7.84
C LYS A 66 10.88 -18.20 8.39
N ASP A 67 10.52 -19.43 8.01
CA ASP A 67 9.30 -20.07 8.48
C ASP A 67 9.39 -20.36 9.98
N ARG A 68 8.32 -19.97 10.70
CA ARG A 68 8.23 -20.08 12.15
C ARG A 68 7.74 -21.44 12.64
N GLN A 69 7.02 -22.20 11.82
CA GLN A 69 6.28 -23.38 12.27
C GLN A 69 7.23 -24.44 12.84
N LEU A 70 8.17 -24.93 12.03
CA LEU A 70 9.12 -25.96 12.48
C LEU A 70 10.16 -25.41 13.46
N ALA A 71 10.46 -24.11 13.39
CA ALA A 71 11.35 -23.46 14.35
C ALA A 71 10.73 -23.41 15.76
N LEU A 72 9.40 -23.29 15.89
CA LEU A 72 8.71 -23.45 17.17
C LEU A 72 8.81 -24.89 17.70
N TYR A 73 8.76 -25.89 16.82
CA TYR A 73 8.99 -27.29 17.23
C TYR A 73 10.43 -27.54 17.64
N HIS A 74 11.41 -26.91 16.98
CA HIS A 74 12.81 -26.94 17.42
C HIS A 74 12.92 -26.51 18.89
N ILE A 75 12.30 -25.38 19.25
CA ILE A 75 12.30 -24.89 20.64
C ILE A 75 11.70 -25.93 21.59
N ALA A 76 10.59 -26.56 21.21
CA ALA A 76 9.96 -27.60 22.01
C ALA A 76 10.90 -28.79 22.25
N ILE A 77 11.53 -29.30 21.19
CA ILE A 77 12.46 -30.43 21.27
C ILE A 77 13.68 -30.10 22.12
N LYS A 78 14.32 -28.93 21.94
CA LYS A 78 15.45 -28.51 22.79
C LYS A 78 15.09 -28.40 24.26
N ARG A 79 13.83 -28.08 24.59
CA ARG A 79 13.38 -28.00 25.99
C ARG A 79 13.05 -29.37 26.56
N MET A 80 12.51 -30.28 25.75
CA MET A 80 12.23 -31.66 26.16
C MET A 80 13.51 -32.48 26.31
N TRP A 81 14.48 -32.29 25.41
CA TRP A 81 15.78 -32.97 25.39
C TRP A 81 16.91 -31.95 25.23
N PRO A 82 17.37 -31.35 26.36
CA PRO A 82 18.42 -30.33 26.36
C PRO A 82 19.78 -30.80 25.84
N ASP A 83 20.02 -32.11 25.81
CA ASP A 83 21.21 -32.78 25.32
C ASP A 83 21.26 -32.88 23.78
N VAL A 84 20.14 -32.66 23.09
CA VAL A 84 20.13 -32.64 21.62
C VAL A 84 20.93 -31.46 21.14
N GLU A 85 22.05 -31.68 20.44
CA GLU A 85 22.90 -30.61 19.93
C GLU A 85 22.41 -30.05 18.60
N GLN A 86 22.13 -30.94 17.63
CA GLN A 86 21.79 -30.58 16.26
C GLN A 86 20.35 -30.96 15.91
N ILE A 87 19.61 -29.99 15.38
CA ILE A 87 18.25 -30.18 14.86
C ILE A 87 18.16 -29.57 13.46
N GLU A 88 17.66 -30.35 12.51
CA GLU A 88 17.35 -29.93 11.16
C GLU A 88 15.83 -29.96 10.93
N LEU A 89 15.34 -28.95 10.21
CA LEU A 89 13.94 -28.77 9.87
C LEU A 89 13.75 -29.18 8.42
N VAL A 90 12.81 -30.09 8.15
CA VAL A 90 12.65 -30.72 6.84
C VAL A 90 11.20 -30.63 6.37
N TRP A 91 10.97 -29.88 5.31
CA TRP A 91 9.66 -29.80 4.65
C TRP A 91 9.64 -30.70 3.42
N HIS A 92 8.67 -31.60 3.37
CA HIS A 92 8.41 -32.49 2.25
C HIS A 92 7.29 -31.92 1.39
N TYR A 93 7.62 -31.33 0.24
CA TYR A 93 6.63 -30.86 -0.74
C TYR A 93 6.25 -32.00 -1.68
N LEU A 94 5.24 -32.77 -1.28
CA LEU A 94 4.88 -34.06 -1.88
C LEU A 94 4.49 -33.95 -3.36
N VAL A 95 3.73 -32.91 -3.72
CA VAL A 95 3.30 -32.65 -5.11
C VAL A 95 4.49 -32.43 -6.05
N PHE A 96 5.55 -31.81 -5.54
CA PHE A 96 6.75 -31.50 -6.32
C PHE A 96 7.84 -32.57 -6.18
N GLY A 97 7.66 -33.54 -5.29
CA GLY A 97 8.69 -34.53 -4.95
C GLY A 97 9.98 -33.91 -4.41
N LYS A 98 9.90 -32.73 -3.77
CA LYS A 98 11.06 -31.96 -3.29
C LYS A 98 11.09 -31.87 -1.78
N GLU A 99 12.31 -31.85 -1.25
CA GLU A 99 12.59 -31.49 0.14
C GLU A 99 13.17 -30.08 0.20
N MET A 100 12.82 -29.37 1.27
CA MET A 100 13.50 -28.14 1.66
C MET A 100 13.97 -28.32 3.09
N ARG A 101 15.24 -27.98 3.35
CA ARG A 101 15.88 -28.19 4.64
C ARG A 101 16.32 -26.85 5.20
N SER A 102 16.29 -26.72 6.52
CA SER A 102 16.75 -25.50 7.18
C SER A 102 17.25 -25.78 8.60
N ARG A 103 18.17 -24.94 9.06
CA ARG A 103 18.70 -24.97 10.43
C ARG A 103 18.41 -23.63 11.11
N ARG A 104 18.32 -23.62 12.43
CA ARG A 104 18.11 -22.41 13.23
C ARG A 104 19.23 -22.28 14.24
N THR A 105 19.80 -21.09 14.34
CA THR A 105 20.76 -20.75 15.40
C THR A 105 20.04 -20.48 16.70
N ALA A 106 20.76 -20.47 17.83
CA ALA A 106 20.18 -20.08 19.11
C ALA A 106 19.57 -18.66 19.07
N ASP A 107 20.24 -17.74 18.37
CA ASP A 107 19.78 -16.36 18.19
C ASP A 107 18.49 -16.29 17.36
N ASP A 108 18.37 -17.10 16.29
CA ASP A 108 17.13 -17.19 15.51
C ASP A 108 15.96 -17.64 16.37
N LEU A 109 16.17 -18.64 17.22
CA LEU A 109 15.14 -19.17 18.10
C LEU A 109 14.76 -18.17 19.21
N ALA A 110 15.75 -17.46 19.77
CA ALA A 110 15.51 -16.40 20.75
C ALA A 110 14.69 -15.25 20.15
N ARG A 111 15.07 -14.79 18.94
CA ARG A 111 14.31 -13.78 18.20
C ARG A 111 12.89 -14.25 17.90
N LEU A 112 12.72 -15.49 17.43
CA LEU A 112 11.39 -16.04 17.15
C LEU A 112 10.51 -16.07 18.41
N LYS A 113 11.06 -16.46 19.57
CA LYS A 113 10.31 -16.40 20.84
C LYS A 113 9.82 -14.99 21.14
N GLN A 114 10.71 -14.00 20.99
CA GLN A 114 10.35 -12.60 21.23
C GLN A 114 9.29 -12.11 20.24
N GLU A 115 9.43 -12.41 18.95
CA GLU A 115 8.45 -12.05 17.92
C GLU A 115 7.05 -12.65 18.21
N VAL A 116 7.01 -13.89 18.68
CA VAL A 116 5.74 -14.55 19.04
C VAL A 116 5.15 -13.94 20.32
N LEU A 117 5.97 -13.62 21.32
CA LEU A 117 5.51 -12.92 22.53
C LEU A 117 4.95 -11.52 22.20
N ASP A 118 5.64 -10.77 21.36
CA ASP A 118 5.19 -9.44 20.94
C ASP A 118 3.90 -9.53 20.11
N LEU A 119 3.77 -10.56 19.28
CA LEU A 119 2.53 -10.85 18.57
C LEU A 119 1.38 -11.18 19.53
N ILE A 120 1.62 -12.00 20.55
CA ILE A 120 0.60 -12.32 21.56
C ILE A 120 0.15 -11.04 22.28
N LYS A 121 1.09 -10.25 22.79
CA LYS A 121 0.78 -8.97 23.45
C LYS A 121 -0.02 -8.03 22.55
N LYS A 122 0.36 -7.97 21.26
CA LYS A 122 -0.38 -7.19 20.27
C LYS A 122 -1.82 -7.69 20.16
N ILE A 123 -2.02 -9.01 20.01
CA ILE A 123 -3.34 -9.63 19.91
C ILE A 123 -4.17 -9.35 21.18
N GLU A 124 -3.59 -9.48 22.37
CA GLU A 124 -4.28 -9.24 23.65
C GLU A 124 -4.65 -7.76 23.85
N SER A 125 -3.83 -6.84 23.36
CA SER A 125 -4.09 -5.40 23.42
C SER A 125 -5.08 -4.91 22.34
N ASP A 126 -5.36 -5.74 21.33
CA ASP A 126 -6.16 -5.32 20.19
C ASP A 126 -7.64 -5.24 20.57
N THR A 127 -8.25 -4.11 20.26
CA THR A 127 -9.67 -3.85 20.50
C THR A 127 -10.43 -3.57 19.20
N GLU A 128 -9.71 -3.40 18.09
CA GLU A 128 -10.28 -3.05 16.78
C GLU A 128 -9.84 -4.03 15.69
N PHE A 129 -10.72 -4.97 15.37
CA PHE A 129 -10.45 -6.01 14.37
C PHE A 129 -10.80 -5.55 12.95
N ARG A 130 -10.07 -4.54 12.44
CA ARG A 130 -10.28 -4.02 11.08
C ARG A 130 -9.87 -5.08 10.04
N PRO A 131 -10.76 -5.43 9.07
CA PRO A 131 -10.44 -6.43 8.07
C PRO A 131 -9.35 -5.90 7.13
N LYS A 132 -8.45 -6.79 6.73
CA LYS A 132 -7.47 -6.54 5.66
C LYS A 132 -7.81 -7.41 4.47
N GLU A 133 -8.31 -6.79 3.40
CA GLU A 133 -8.64 -7.52 2.18
C GLU A 133 -7.39 -8.15 1.55
N SER A 134 -7.55 -9.38 1.04
CA SER A 134 -6.52 -10.13 0.34
C SER A 134 -7.18 -11.18 -0.56
N ALA A 135 -6.38 -11.91 -1.35
CA ALA A 135 -6.88 -13.04 -2.14
C ALA A 135 -7.52 -14.16 -1.31
N LEU A 136 -7.29 -14.18 0.02
CA LEU A 136 -7.93 -15.14 0.92
C LEU A 136 -9.39 -14.78 1.22
N CYS A 137 -9.85 -13.56 0.90
CA CYS A 137 -11.24 -13.16 1.13
C CYS A 137 -12.24 -14.05 0.37
N ASP A 138 -11.86 -14.57 -0.79
CA ASP A 138 -12.71 -15.45 -1.61
C ASP A 138 -12.91 -16.84 -0.99
N TRP A 139 -12.05 -17.20 -0.04
CA TRP A 139 -12.08 -18.46 0.71
C TRP A 139 -12.51 -18.27 2.16
N CYS A 140 -12.87 -17.04 2.54
CA CYS A 140 -13.26 -16.73 3.92
C CYS A 140 -14.64 -17.33 4.22
N ALA A 141 -14.75 -18.03 5.34
CA ALA A 141 -16.01 -18.62 5.80
C ALA A 141 -16.94 -17.64 6.53
N TYR A 142 -16.50 -16.38 6.74
CA TYR A 142 -17.23 -15.37 7.53
C TYR A 142 -17.46 -14.04 6.80
N PRO A 143 -17.81 -14.02 5.49
CA PRO A 143 -17.99 -12.77 4.75
C PRO A 143 -19.18 -11.94 5.27
N GLU A 144 -20.20 -12.58 5.87
CA GLU A 144 -21.38 -11.93 6.46
C GLU A 144 -21.07 -11.12 7.72
N TYR A 145 -20.01 -11.45 8.45
CA TYR A 145 -19.58 -10.69 9.64
C TYR A 145 -18.52 -9.65 9.31
N CYS A 146 -17.80 -9.83 8.20
CA CYS A 146 -16.71 -8.94 7.79
C CYS A 146 -17.25 -7.55 7.40
N PRO A 147 -16.82 -6.45 8.05
CA PRO A 147 -17.28 -5.11 7.69
C PRO A 147 -17.05 -4.73 6.22
N ALA A 148 -16.02 -5.29 5.58
CA ALA A 148 -15.70 -5.04 4.17
C ALA A 148 -16.58 -5.84 3.20
N LYS A 149 -17.16 -6.97 3.62
CA LYS A 149 -17.90 -7.89 2.74
C LYS A 149 -19.37 -8.07 3.11
N LYS A 150 -19.81 -7.70 4.32
CA LYS A 150 -21.16 -7.98 4.82
C LYS A 150 -22.27 -7.41 3.95
N HIS A 151 -22.12 -6.17 3.48
CA HIS A 151 -23.11 -5.53 2.60
C HIS A 151 -23.14 -6.17 1.22
N ILE A 152 -21.98 -6.48 0.64
CA ILE A 152 -21.85 -7.19 -0.65
C ILE A 152 -22.50 -8.57 -0.55
N THR A 153 -22.21 -9.31 0.52
CA THR A 153 -22.74 -10.66 0.76
C THR A 153 -24.26 -10.62 0.91
N MET A 154 -24.77 -9.72 1.76
CA MET A 154 -26.21 -9.53 1.96
C MET A 154 -26.92 -9.16 0.65
N THR A 155 -26.41 -8.17 -0.08
CA THR A 155 -27.05 -7.69 -1.31
C THR A 155 -26.98 -8.68 -2.46
N SER A 156 -25.95 -9.53 -2.52
CA SER A 156 -25.81 -10.58 -3.56
C SER A 156 -26.92 -11.65 -3.50
N GLN A 157 -27.59 -11.77 -2.36
CA GLN A 157 -28.66 -12.74 -2.14
C GLN A 157 -30.06 -12.15 -2.43
N LEU A 158 -30.16 -10.84 -2.67
CA LEU A 158 -31.43 -10.17 -2.90
C LEU A 158 -31.90 -10.35 -4.35
N PRO A 159 -33.20 -10.57 -4.59
CA PRO A 159 -33.81 -10.41 -5.90
C PRO A 159 -33.55 -9.00 -6.46
N VAL A 160 -33.43 -8.87 -7.78
CA VAL A 160 -33.05 -7.59 -8.45
C VAL A 160 -33.95 -6.42 -8.04
N ASN A 161 -35.25 -6.65 -7.90
CA ASN A 161 -36.23 -5.64 -7.50
C ASN A 161 -36.06 -5.19 -6.04
N GLU A 162 -35.53 -6.03 -5.17
CA GLU A 162 -35.23 -5.70 -3.77
C GLU A 162 -33.84 -5.08 -3.64
N TYR A 163 -32.86 -5.58 -4.37
CA TYR A 163 -31.51 -5.01 -4.48
C TYR A 163 -31.56 -3.52 -4.83
N LEU A 164 -32.31 -3.16 -5.89
CA LEU A 164 -32.43 -1.77 -6.33
C LEU A 164 -33.16 -0.85 -5.32
N LYS A 165 -33.85 -1.42 -4.34
CA LYS A 165 -34.55 -0.69 -3.27
C LYS A 165 -33.78 -0.68 -1.96
N GLU A 166 -32.66 -1.41 -1.86
CA GLU A 166 -31.85 -1.44 -0.65
C GLU A 166 -31.27 -0.04 -0.36
N PRO A 167 -31.42 0.49 0.87
CA PRO A 167 -31.01 1.86 1.19
C PRO A 167 -29.56 2.22 0.80
N GLY A 168 -28.61 1.33 1.08
CA GLY A 168 -27.20 1.51 0.69
C GLY A 168 -27.01 1.59 -0.82
N VAL A 169 -27.62 0.67 -1.57
CA VAL A 169 -27.59 0.67 -3.04
C VAL A 169 -28.18 1.95 -3.62
N VAL A 170 -29.33 2.41 -3.11
CA VAL A 170 -29.96 3.66 -3.54
C VAL A 170 -29.05 4.87 -3.29
N LEU A 171 -28.41 4.95 -2.11
CA LEU A 171 -27.48 6.02 -1.77
C LEU A 171 -26.25 6.03 -2.71
N VAL A 172 -25.64 4.87 -2.95
CA VAL A 172 -24.49 4.74 -3.86
C VAL A 172 -24.87 5.16 -5.27
N ASN A 173 -26.03 4.72 -5.78
CA ASN A 173 -26.50 5.09 -7.12
C ASN A 173 -26.72 6.60 -7.25
N ARG A 174 -27.36 7.23 -6.24
CA ARG A 174 -27.55 8.69 -6.24
C ARG A 174 -26.23 9.43 -6.16
N TYR A 175 -25.29 8.95 -5.36
CA TYR A 175 -23.97 9.55 -5.23
C TYR A 175 -23.17 9.46 -6.54
N ALA A 176 -23.23 8.32 -7.22
CA ALA A 176 -22.61 8.13 -8.54
C ALA A 176 -23.21 9.06 -9.60
N GLU A 177 -24.54 9.24 -9.58
CA GLU A 177 -25.22 10.17 -10.49
C GLU A 177 -24.81 11.62 -10.24
N LEU A 178 -24.78 12.06 -8.97
CA LEU A 178 -24.34 13.41 -8.61
C LEU A 178 -22.90 13.68 -9.04
N HIS A 179 -22.02 12.67 -8.97
CA HIS A 179 -20.64 12.80 -9.46
C HIS A 179 -20.56 12.96 -10.98
N ARG A 180 -21.42 12.27 -11.74
CA ARG A 180 -21.51 12.47 -13.20
C ARG A 180 -22.00 13.88 -13.53
N GLN A 181 -23.09 14.31 -12.91
CA GLN A 181 -23.64 15.66 -13.10
C GLN A 181 -22.64 16.74 -12.73
N LYS A 182 -21.92 16.56 -11.61
CA LYS A 182 -20.84 17.46 -11.20
C LYS A 182 -19.78 17.58 -12.31
N LYS A 183 -19.32 16.46 -12.86
CA LYS A 183 -18.32 16.46 -13.92
C LYS A 183 -18.83 17.17 -15.18
N GLU A 184 -20.06 16.92 -15.60
CA GLU A 184 -20.67 17.59 -16.76
C GLU A 184 -20.76 19.11 -16.56
N ILE A 185 -21.17 19.55 -15.37
CA ILE A 185 -21.22 20.98 -15.01
C ILE A 185 -19.81 21.57 -14.98
N GLU A 186 -18.82 20.87 -14.44
CA GLU A 186 -17.41 21.32 -14.42
C GLU A 186 -16.87 21.49 -15.85
N ASP A 187 -17.12 20.52 -16.73
CA ASP A 187 -16.72 20.57 -18.14
C ASP A 187 -17.42 21.72 -18.90
N GLU A 188 -18.70 22.00 -18.60
CA GLU A 188 -19.44 23.13 -19.17
C GLU A 188 -18.91 24.47 -18.65
N MET A 189 -18.66 24.57 -17.34
CA MET A 189 -18.08 25.76 -16.71
C MET A 189 -16.71 26.12 -17.31
N GLU A 190 -15.88 25.12 -17.63
CA GLU A 190 -14.59 25.34 -18.28
C GLU A 190 -14.75 25.91 -19.70
N LYS A 191 -15.66 25.36 -20.51
CA LYS A 191 -15.97 25.90 -21.85
C LYS A 191 -16.47 27.34 -21.80
N VAL A 192 -17.35 27.65 -20.85
CA VAL A 192 -17.88 29.02 -20.65
C VAL A 192 -16.76 29.94 -20.18
N ARG A 193 -15.89 29.48 -19.29
CA ARG A 193 -14.71 30.22 -18.82
C ARG A 193 -13.79 30.57 -19.99
N ASP A 194 -13.48 29.63 -20.87
CA ASP A 194 -12.65 29.86 -22.04
C ASP A 194 -13.29 30.83 -23.04
N ALA A 195 -14.61 30.71 -23.24
CA ALA A 195 -15.37 31.66 -24.04
C ALA A 195 -15.31 33.09 -23.47
N LEU A 196 -15.42 33.25 -22.15
CA LEU A 196 -15.27 34.55 -21.47
C LEU A 196 -13.86 35.13 -21.63
N ILE A 197 -12.83 34.29 -21.51
CA ILE A 197 -11.43 34.71 -21.73
C ILE A 197 -11.25 35.19 -23.17
N ASN A 198 -11.74 34.43 -24.15
CA ASN A 198 -11.66 34.80 -25.56
C ASN A 198 -12.46 36.07 -25.87
N TYR A 199 -13.64 36.23 -25.26
CA TYR A 199 -14.45 37.45 -25.40
C TYR A 199 -13.72 38.66 -24.82
N ALA A 200 -13.17 38.55 -23.61
CA ALA A 200 -12.38 39.60 -22.96
C ALA A 200 -11.20 40.04 -23.82
N ARG A 201 -10.44 39.07 -24.37
CA ARG A 201 -9.30 39.33 -25.25
C ARG A 201 -9.72 39.98 -26.58
N LYS A 202 -10.80 39.50 -27.20
CA LYS A 202 -11.28 40.02 -28.50
C LYS A 202 -11.80 41.46 -28.40
N ASN A 203 -12.44 41.81 -27.30
CA ASN A 203 -13.09 43.11 -27.12
C ASN A 203 -12.27 44.09 -26.27
N ASP A 204 -11.07 43.68 -25.82
CA ASP A 204 -10.20 44.47 -24.95
C ASP A 204 -10.91 44.96 -23.67
N VAL A 205 -11.59 44.03 -22.97
CA VAL A 205 -12.33 44.32 -21.73
C VAL A 205 -11.86 43.44 -20.58
N GLU A 206 -11.67 44.03 -19.40
CA GLU A 206 -11.38 43.28 -18.18
C GLU A 206 -12.65 42.87 -17.42
N VAL A 207 -13.75 43.60 -17.55
CA VAL A 207 -15.01 43.35 -16.81
C VAL A 207 -16.14 43.07 -17.79
N ILE A 208 -16.77 41.90 -17.64
CA ILE A 208 -17.95 41.50 -18.41
C ILE A 208 -19.14 41.50 -17.45
N LYS A 209 -20.11 42.37 -17.71
CA LYS A 209 -21.35 42.49 -16.92
C LYS A 209 -22.41 41.52 -17.46
N GLY A 210 -23.01 40.73 -16.58
CA GLY A 210 -24.25 40.00 -16.81
C GLY A 210 -25.44 40.69 -16.12
N SER A 211 -26.59 40.02 -16.07
CA SER A 211 -27.82 40.56 -15.47
C SER A 211 -27.69 40.88 -13.97
N ASP A 212 -27.10 39.96 -13.20
CA ASP A 212 -26.99 40.03 -11.73
C ASP A 212 -25.56 39.72 -11.23
N HIS A 213 -24.67 39.31 -12.14
CA HIS A 213 -23.27 39.00 -11.87
C HIS A 213 -22.34 39.74 -12.83
N ARG A 214 -21.05 39.75 -12.49
CA ARG A 214 -19.98 40.16 -13.39
C ARG A 214 -18.83 39.18 -13.32
N VAL A 215 -18.07 39.12 -14.40
CA VAL A 215 -16.82 38.38 -14.50
C VAL A 215 -15.67 39.35 -14.72
N LEU A 216 -14.66 39.27 -13.87
CA LEU A 216 -13.37 39.96 -14.06
C LEU A 216 -12.39 38.97 -14.69
N VAL A 217 -11.85 39.34 -15.85
CA VAL A 217 -10.81 38.61 -16.58
C VAL A 217 -9.56 39.46 -16.61
N ARG A 218 -8.45 38.96 -16.06
CA ARG A 218 -7.14 39.61 -16.12
C ARG A 218 -6.11 38.68 -16.72
N PHE A 219 -5.19 39.26 -17.47
CA PHE A 219 -4.10 38.53 -18.10
C PHE A 219 -2.80 38.90 -17.39
N TYR A 220 -2.19 37.92 -16.72
CA TYR A 220 -0.90 38.09 -16.07
C TYR A 220 0.18 37.42 -16.92
N ARG A 221 1.27 38.13 -17.20
CA ARG A 221 2.46 37.54 -17.79
C ARG A 221 3.33 36.98 -16.67
N ASN A 222 3.43 35.66 -16.62
CA ASN A 222 4.25 34.98 -15.61
C ASN A 222 5.32 34.16 -16.29
N LEU A 223 6.44 33.98 -15.61
CA LEU A 223 7.46 33.02 -16.03
C LEU A 223 6.95 31.60 -15.75
N ALA A 224 6.81 30.80 -16.80
CA ALA A 224 6.47 29.39 -16.70
C ALA A 224 7.72 28.53 -16.92
N PHE A 225 7.96 27.58 -16.01
CA PHE A 225 9.07 26.64 -16.12
C PHE A 225 8.58 25.26 -16.58
N PRO A 226 9.40 24.51 -17.33
CA PRO A 226 9.16 23.12 -17.72
C PRO A 226 8.55 22.24 -16.60
N THR A 227 7.37 21.68 -16.87
CA THR A 227 6.68 20.71 -16.00
C THR A 227 7.26 19.30 -16.18
N LYS A 228 6.77 18.32 -15.40
CA LYS A 228 7.35 16.96 -15.33
C LYS A 228 7.51 16.27 -16.70
N ASP A 229 6.59 16.52 -17.63
CA ASP A 229 6.54 15.85 -18.93
C ASP A 229 7.23 16.66 -20.05
N HIS A 230 7.81 17.82 -19.72
CA HIS A 230 8.46 18.68 -20.71
C HIS A 230 9.89 18.18 -21.03
N PRO A 231 10.31 18.12 -22.31
CA PRO A 231 11.64 17.59 -22.70
C PRO A 231 12.82 18.25 -21.97
N ASN A 232 12.72 19.56 -21.70
CA ASN A 232 13.77 20.33 -21.02
C ASN A 232 13.72 20.24 -19.48
N ARG A 233 12.84 19.42 -18.89
CA ARG A 233 12.69 19.30 -17.43
C ARG A 233 13.98 18.85 -16.74
N ARG A 234 14.67 17.88 -17.32
CA ARG A 234 15.91 17.34 -16.76
C ARG A 234 17.03 18.40 -16.74
N ALA A 235 17.16 19.17 -17.82
CA ALA A 235 18.12 20.26 -17.89
C ALA A 235 17.85 21.35 -16.83
N LEU A 236 16.58 21.65 -16.56
CA LEU A 236 16.19 22.55 -15.48
C LEU A 236 16.54 22.00 -14.09
N GLU A 237 16.28 20.71 -13.84
CA GLU A 237 16.64 20.06 -12.57
C GLU A 237 18.15 20.10 -12.33
N ASP A 238 18.94 19.78 -13.35
CA ASP A 238 20.41 19.83 -13.28
C ASP A 238 20.91 21.27 -13.04
N LEU A 239 20.31 22.26 -13.70
CA LEU A 239 20.62 23.67 -13.48
C LEU A 239 20.31 24.11 -12.05
N VAL A 240 19.11 23.81 -11.55
CA VAL A 240 18.68 24.18 -10.19
C VAL A 240 19.59 23.54 -9.13
N ARG A 241 20.00 22.29 -9.35
CA ARG A 241 20.96 21.60 -8.47
C ARG A 241 22.35 22.25 -8.53
N SER A 242 22.82 22.61 -9.73
CA SER A 242 24.11 23.29 -9.89
C SER A 242 24.16 24.66 -9.19
N LEU A 243 23.01 25.32 -9.06
CA LEU A 243 22.86 26.60 -8.36
C LEU A 243 22.62 26.45 -6.85
N GLY A 244 22.58 25.22 -6.32
CA GLY A 244 22.31 24.96 -4.90
C GLY A 244 20.88 25.30 -4.45
N LEU A 245 19.95 25.52 -5.39
CA LEU A 245 18.59 26.00 -5.11
C LEU A 245 17.60 24.89 -4.85
N TRP A 246 17.99 23.62 -5.00
CA TRP A 246 17.12 22.44 -4.96
C TRP A 246 16.25 22.38 -3.69
N GLU A 247 16.84 22.64 -2.52
CA GLU A 247 16.14 22.61 -1.24
C GLU A 247 15.13 23.76 -1.09
N ARG A 248 15.40 24.93 -1.68
CA ARG A 248 14.50 26.10 -1.63
C ARG A 248 13.24 25.88 -2.46
N VAL A 249 13.31 25.04 -3.48
CA VAL A 249 12.21 24.83 -4.44
C VAL A 249 11.44 23.53 -4.22
N SER A 250 11.62 22.83 -3.09
CA SER A 250 10.88 21.65 -2.61
C SER A 250 10.29 20.76 -3.72
N VAL A 251 10.93 19.61 -4.03
CA VAL A 251 10.56 18.76 -5.19
C VAL A 251 10.35 19.62 -6.46
N LEU A 252 11.33 20.47 -6.79
CA LEU A 252 11.32 21.42 -7.91
C LEU A 252 9.91 21.87 -8.34
N SER A 253 9.24 22.62 -7.47
CA SER A 253 7.98 23.31 -7.78
C SER A 253 8.25 24.47 -8.75
N PRO A 254 7.75 24.42 -10.00
CA PRO A 254 7.89 25.52 -10.97
C PRO A 254 7.36 26.85 -10.42
N VAL A 255 6.29 26.78 -9.63
CA VAL A 255 5.65 27.95 -9.01
C VAL A 255 6.53 28.58 -7.94
N SER A 256 7.22 27.77 -7.14
CA SER A 256 8.13 28.29 -6.11
C SER A 256 9.37 28.93 -6.73
N LEU A 257 9.90 28.33 -7.80
CA LEU A 257 11.04 28.86 -8.54
C LEU A 257 10.72 30.22 -9.19
N ALA A 258 9.55 30.35 -9.84
CA ALA A 258 9.10 31.62 -10.42
C ALA A 258 9.02 32.73 -9.35
N LYS A 259 8.48 32.42 -8.17
CA LYS A 259 8.39 33.37 -7.04
C LYS A 259 9.74 33.83 -6.51
N LEU A 260 10.78 32.98 -6.52
CA LEU A 260 12.12 33.36 -6.07
C LEU A 260 12.73 34.44 -6.98
N ILE A 261 12.48 34.35 -8.28
CA ILE A 261 12.90 35.35 -9.27
C ILE A 261 12.07 36.64 -9.09
N GLU A 262 10.75 36.53 -8.99
CA GLU A 262 9.85 37.69 -8.82
C GLU A 262 10.18 38.51 -7.56
N LYS A 263 10.64 37.86 -6.49
CA LYS A 263 11.02 38.51 -5.23
C LYS A 263 12.48 39.01 -5.20
N GLY A 264 13.26 38.76 -6.25
CA GLY A 264 14.67 39.17 -6.32
C GLY A 264 15.57 38.45 -5.30
N GLU A 265 15.24 37.21 -4.91
CA GLU A 265 16.00 36.46 -3.90
C GLU A 265 17.14 35.60 -4.48
N LEU A 266 17.53 35.88 -5.73
CA LEU A 266 18.56 35.19 -6.51
C LEU A 266 19.53 36.22 -7.11
N ASP A 267 20.79 35.82 -7.28
CA ASP A 267 21.80 36.67 -7.94
C ASP A 267 21.53 36.81 -9.46
N GLU A 268 22.12 37.85 -10.06
CA GLU A 268 21.89 38.20 -11.48
C GLU A 268 22.30 37.08 -12.44
N GLU A 269 23.33 36.30 -12.11
CA GLU A 269 23.80 35.18 -12.94
C GLU A 269 22.80 34.01 -12.92
N ALA A 270 22.30 33.64 -11.74
CA ALA A 270 21.29 32.62 -11.55
C ALA A 270 19.97 33.02 -12.23
N VAL A 271 19.55 34.29 -12.10
CA VAL A 271 18.35 34.81 -12.78
C VAL A 271 18.49 34.70 -14.29
N ALA A 272 19.64 35.07 -14.87
CA ALA A 272 19.85 34.98 -16.32
C ALA A 272 19.79 33.53 -16.84
N ARG A 273 20.45 32.61 -16.14
CA ARG A 273 20.46 31.18 -16.52
C ARG A 273 19.10 30.51 -16.37
N LEU A 274 18.35 30.83 -15.31
CA LEU A 274 17.02 30.28 -15.07
C LEU A 274 15.98 30.89 -16.02
N SER A 275 16.04 32.20 -16.27
CA SER A 275 15.11 32.88 -17.19
C SER A 275 15.25 32.35 -18.62
N GLY A 276 16.46 31.95 -19.04
CA GLY A 276 16.67 31.29 -20.33
C GLY A 276 16.02 29.90 -20.48
N MET A 277 15.58 29.29 -19.37
CA MET A 277 14.79 28.05 -19.36
C MET A 277 13.29 28.29 -19.13
N ALA A 278 12.89 29.51 -18.81
CA ALA A 278 11.50 29.89 -18.65
C ALA A 278 10.89 30.30 -19.99
N ILE A 279 9.57 30.11 -20.09
CA ILE A 279 8.76 30.60 -21.20
C ILE A 279 7.82 31.65 -20.61
N GLU A 280 7.67 32.80 -21.27
CA GLU A 280 6.61 33.72 -20.90
C GLU A 280 5.26 33.09 -21.23
N GLU A 281 4.47 32.83 -20.20
CA GLU A 281 3.12 32.29 -20.32
C GLU A 281 2.13 33.33 -19.80
N GLU A 282 1.18 33.70 -20.65
CA GLU A 282 0.06 34.53 -20.23
C GLU A 282 -1.00 33.66 -19.56
N ARG A 283 -1.27 33.92 -18.28
CA ARG A 283 -2.25 33.17 -17.50
C ARG A 283 -3.52 34.00 -17.28
N PRO A 284 -4.68 33.54 -17.80
CA PRO A 284 -5.94 34.21 -17.56
C PRO A 284 -6.46 33.93 -16.14
N TRP A 285 -6.70 34.99 -15.39
CA TRP A 285 -7.35 34.96 -14.10
C TRP A 285 -8.80 35.41 -14.25
N VAL A 286 -9.73 34.49 -13.98
CA VAL A 286 -11.18 34.72 -14.11
C VAL A 286 -11.83 34.63 -12.74
N LYS A 287 -12.57 35.67 -12.35
CA LYS A 287 -13.33 35.72 -11.09
C LYS A 287 -14.76 36.15 -11.32
N LEU A 288 -15.71 35.31 -10.90
CA LEU A 288 -17.14 35.61 -10.86
C LEU A 288 -17.48 36.33 -9.53
N SER A 289 -18.30 37.37 -9.59
CA SER A 289 -18.86 38.04 -8.40
C SER A 289 -20.25 38.58 -8.69
N ARG A 290 -21.12 38.67 -7.67
CA ARG A 290 -22.39 39.42 -7.77
C ARG A 290 -22.15 40.90 -8.06
N LEU A 291 -23.12 41.55 -8.71
CA LEU A 291 -23.14 43.00 -8.86
C LEU A 291 -23.35 43.68 -7.50
N ARG A 292 -22.91 44.94 -7.39
CA ARG A 292 -23.16 45.74 -6.19
C ARG A 292 -24.56 46.37 -6.26
N PRO A 293 -25.23 46.60 -5.10
CA PRO A 293 -26.51 47.31 -5.07
C PRO A 293 -26.40 48.66 -5.79
N GLY A 294 -27.27 48.91 -6.78
CA GLY A 294 -27.26 50.10 -7.63
C GLY A 294 -26.51 49.96 -8.97
N GLU A 295 -25.81 48.84 -9.22
CA GLU A 295 -25.26 48.49 -10.54
C GLU A 295 -26.24 47.61 -11.36
N GLU A 296 -27.43 47.32 -10.83
CA GLU A 296 -28.41 46.35 -11.33
C GLU A 296 -29.44 46.94 -12.32
N ASP A 297 -29.64 48.26 -12.33
CA ASP A 297 -30.68 48.90 -13.14
C ASP A 297 -30.19 49.32 -14.53
N PHE A 298 -30.55 48.54 -15.55
CA PHE A 298 -30.80 48.97 -16.95
C PHE A 298 -31.73 47.96 -17.63
#